data_AF-A0A2N5CSC5-F1
#
_entry.id   AF-A0A2N5CSC5-F1
#
_cell.length_a   1.000
_cell.length_b   1.000
_cell.length_c   1.000
_cell.angle_alpha   90.00
_cell.angle_beta   90.00
_cell.angle_gamma   90.00
#
_symmetry.space_group_name_H-M   'P 1'
#
loop_
_entity.id
_entity.type
_entity.pdbx_description
1 polymer ?
#
loop_
_entity_poly.entity_id
_entity_poly.type
_entity_poly.pdbx_seq_one_letter_code
_entity_poly.pdbx_strand_id
1 'polypeptide(L)'
;MSALLAAFVLAQAASATPPSADARQAARDKAAEIVVVAVKHVGVPRGVRGRCSVAAEVVRAEPGVKLKVGAALRLSVPCAAPGASGSDVEHGVDKAALQRSSYGRAFFDERLKLIAYDLFDLN
;
A
#
# COMPACT_ATOMS: atom_id res chain seq x y z
N MET A 1 -44.23 -19.32 -24.84
CA MET A 1 -43.85 -19.37 -23.41
C MET A 1 -42.40 -19.85 -23.34
N SER A 2 -41.41 -18.94 -23.28
CA SER A 2 -40.71 -18.47 -22.06
C SER A 2 -40.13 -19.57 -21.15
N ALA A 3 -38.80 -19.69 -21.14
CA ALA A 3 -37.95 -19.96 -19.96
C ALA A 3 -36.46 -19.78 -20.37
N LEU A 4 -35.87 -18.59 -20.23
CA LEU A 4 -35.03 -18.16 -19.08
C LEU A 4 -33.79 -19.07 -18.90
N LEU A 5 -32.65 -18.79 -19.56
CA LEU A 5 -31.56 -17.91 -19.09
C LEU A 5 -31.19 -18.11 -17.61
N ALA A 6 -30.10 -18.85 -17.37
CA ALA A 6 -29.29 -18.71 -16.15
C ALA A 6 -27.84 -19.12 -16.46
N ALA A 7 -27.08 -18.19 -17.05
CA ALA A 7 -25.63 -18.30 -17.12
C ALA A 7 -25.08 -18.12 -15.68
N PHE A 8 -24.57 -19.22 -15.11
CA PHE A 8 -23.86 -19.21 -13.84
C PHE A 8 -22.53 -18.46 -14.03
N VAL A 9 -22.53 -17.15 -13.75
CA VAL A 9 -21.30 -16.37 -13.59
C VAL A 9 -20.71 -16.75 -12.23
N LEU A 10 -19.79 -17.69 -12.24
CA LEU A 10 -18.90 -17.96 -11.10
C LEU A 10 -18.05 -16.71 -10.88
N ALA A 11 -18.50 -15.87 -9.94
CA ALA A 11 -17.69 -14.80 -9.38
C ALA A 11 -16.50 -15.45 -8.66
N GLN A 12 -15.37 -15.55 -9.36
CA GLN A 12 -14.10 -15.96 -8.77
C GLN A 12 -13.64 -14.82 -7.87
N ALA A 13 -14.07 -14.87 -6.61
CA ALA A 13 -13.45 -14.10 -5.55
C ALA A 13 -12.01 -14.62 -5.44
N ALA A 14 -11.08 -13.91 -6.08
CA ALA A 14 -9.66 -14.11 -5.88
C ALA A 14 -9.36 -13.75 -4.41
N SER A 15 -9.46 -14.74 -3.53
CA SER A 15 -8.83 -14.75 -2.23
C SER A 15 -7.32 -14.69 -2.47
N ALA A 16 -6.80 -13.46 -2.57
CA ALA A 16 -5.38 -13.22 -2.66
C ALA A 16 -4.73 -13.68 -1.37
N THR A 17 -4.15 -14.87 -1.38
CA THR A 17 -3.25 -15.34 -0.33
C THR A 17 -2.15 -14.29 -0.19
N PRO A 18 -1.96 -13.72 1.00
CA PRO A 18 -1.06 -12.59 1.15
C PRO A 18 0.41 -13.03 1.08
N PRO A 19 1.32 -12.13 0.62
CA PRO A 19 2.72 -12.44 0.41
C PRO A 19 3.48 -12.61 1.74
N SER A 20 4.31 -13.66 1.83
CA SER A 20 5.24 -13.92 2.94
C SER A 20 6.26 -12.79 3.15
N ALA A 21 6.99 -12.81 4.27
CA ALA A 21 8.10 -11.88 4.52
C ALA A 21 9.14 -11.90 3.37
N ASP A 22 9.45 -13.09 2.83
CA ASP A 22 10.31 -13.26 1.66
C ASP A 22 9.73 -12.59 0.41
N ALA A 23 8.42 -12.71 0.20
CA ALA A 23 7.73 -12.05 -0.92
C ALA A 23 7.70 -10.51 -0.75
N ARG A 24 7.70 -9.99 0.48
CA ARG A 24 7.88 -8.54 0.73
C ARG A 24 9.30 -8.09 0.41
N GLN A 25 10.32 -8.83 0.83
CA GLN A 25 11.70 -8.51 0.47
C GLN A 25 11.89 -8.57 -1.05
N ALA A 26 11.40 -9.63 -1.70
CA ALA A 26 11.44 -9.74 -3.15
C ALA A 26 10.68 -8.62 -3.89
N ALA A 27 9.61 -8.06 -3.29
CA ALA A 27 8.93 -6.90 -3.86
C ALA A 27 9.78 -5.62 -3.76
N ARG A 28 10.56 -5.45 -2.68
CA ARG A 28 11.51 -4.34 -2.54
C ARG A 28 12.67 -4.47 -3.51
N ASP A 29 13.21 -5.67 -3.67
CA ASP A 29 14.32 -5.94 -4.57
C ASP A 29 13.95 -5.71 -6.04
N LYS A 30 12.65 -5.74 -6.36
CA LYS A 30 12.10 -5.42 -7.67
C LYS A 30 11.65 -3.97 -7.83
N ALA A 31 11.86 -3.13 -6.82
CA ALA A 31 11.49 -1.72 -6.91
C ALA A 31 12.34 -1.03 -7.97
N ALA A 32 11.67 -0.44 -8.96
CA ALA A 32 12.32 0.40 -9.95
C ALA A 32 12.58 1.81 -9.38
N GLU A 33 11.74 2.26 -8.44
CA GLU A 33 11.93 3.55 -7.77
C GLU A 33 11.65 3.43 -6.28
N ILE A 34 12.52 4.07 -5.48
CA ILE A 34 12.39 4.14 -4.03
C ILE A 34 12.48 5.61 -3.61
N VAL A 35 11.51 6.05 -2.81
CA VAL A 35 11.46 7.41 -2.28
C VAL A 35 11.14 7.39 -0.78
N VAL A 36 11.74 8.33 -0.06
CA VAL A 36 11.31 8.69 1.29
C VAL A 36 10.37 9.87 1.16
N VAL A 37 9.23 9.78 1.84
CA VAL A 37 8.18 10.77 1.81
C VAL A 37 7.92 11.31 3.21
N ALA A 38 7.60 12.60 3.33
CA ALA A 38 7.00 13.18 4.52
C ALA A 38 5.48 12.96 4.47
N VAL A 39 4.95 12.27 5.48
CA VAL A 39 3.51 12.02 5.63
C VAL A 39 2.85 13.31 6.07
N LYS A 40 1.88 13.78 5.28
CA LYS A 40 1.10 14.99 5.58
C LYS A 40 -0.25 14.66 6.17
N HIS A 41 -0.88 13.58 5.70
CA HIS A 41 -2.18 13.14 6.17
C HIS A 41 -2.40 11.66 5.90
N VAL A 42 -3.01 10.94 6.85
CA VAL A 42 -3.46 9.55 6.68
C VAL A 42 -4.98 9.49 6.83
N GLY A 43 -5.67 9.15 5.74
CA GLY A 43 -7.11 8.96 5.69
C GLY A 43 -7.50 7.48 5.60
N VAL A 44 -8.62 7.12 6.21
CA VAL A 44 -9.23 5.80 6.03
C VAL A 44 -10.54 5.98 5.27
N PRO A 45 -10.62 5.55 4.00
CA PRO A 45 -11.84 5.68 3.22
C PRO A 45 -12.98 4.88 3.89
N ARG A 46 -14.15 5.51 4.04
CA ARG A 46 -15.33 4.81 4.57
C ARG A 46 -15.69 3.65 3.64
N GLY A 47 -15.90 2.46 4.20
CA GLY A 47 -16.29 1.26 3.46
C GLY A 47 -15.16 0.50 2.76
N VAL A 48 -13.91 1.00 2.79
CA VAL A 48 -12.75 0.28 2.24
C VAL A 48 -11.94 -0.33 3.37
N ARG A 49 -11.89 -1.66 3.43
CA ARG A 49 -11.06 -2.40 4.40
C ARG A 49 -9.65 -2.63 3.82
N GLY A 50 -8.64 -2.63 4.68
CA GLY A 50 -7.27 -3.01 4.33
C GLY A 50 -6.47 -1.95 3.56
N ARG A 51 -6.96 -0.71 3.42
CA ARG A 51 -6.27 0.37 2.68
C ARG A 51 -6.38 1.71 3.41
N CYS A 52 -5.25 2.39 3.51
CA CYS A 52 -5.13 3.76 4.00
C CYS A 52 -4.69 4.67 2.84
N SER A 53 -5.34 5.82 2.73
CA SER A 53 -4.90 6.88 1.82
C SER A 53 -3.86 7.73 2.54
N VAL A 54 -2.65 7.80 1.99
CA VAL A 54 -1.57 8.62 2.54
C VAL A 54 -1.28 9.75 1.58
N ALA A 55 -1.53 10.99 2.01
CA ALA A 55 -1.04 12.18 1.33
C ALA A 55 0.36 12.48 1.86
N ALA A 56 1.33 12.59 0.96
CA ALA A 56 2.73 12.74 1.32
C ALA A 56 3.48 13.63 0.32
N GLU A 57 4.70 14.02 0.69
CA GLU A 57 5.61 14.80 -0.14
C GLU A 57 6.96 14.11 -0.22
N VAL A 58 7.55 13.97 -1.40
CA VAL A 58 8.87 13.34 -1.55
C VAL A 58 9.95 14.22 -0.92
N VAL A 59 10.69 13.68 0.06
CA VAL A 59 11.81 14.37 0.72
C VAL A 59 13.16 13.80 0.31
N ARG A 60 13.20 12.53 -0.14
CA ARG A 60 14.40 11.89 -0.69
C ARG A 60 13.98 10.93 -1.80
N ALA A 61 14.79 10.84 -2.84
CA ALA A 61 14.58 9.93 -3.95
C ALA A 61 15.91 9.25 -4.29
N GLU A 62 15.89 7.98 -4.65
CA GLU A 62 17.11 7.29 -5.09
C GLU A 62 17.62 7.83 -6.44
N PRO A 63 18.93 7.75 -6.74
CA PRO A 63 19.47 8.26 -8.00
C PRO A 63 18.89 7.53 -9.22
N GLY A 64 18.43 8.27 -10.24
CA GLY A 64 17.90 7.70 -11.50
C GLY A 64 16.38 7.65 -11.64
N VAL A 65 15.63 8.18 -10.67
CA VAL A 65 14.16 8.10 -10.56
C VAL A 65 13.38 9.20 -11.29
N LYS A 66 12.13 8.90 -11.69
CA LYS A 66 11.17 9.87 -12.25
C LYS A 66 10.54 10.76 -11.17
N LEU A 67 10.44 10.26 -9.93
CA LEU A 67 9.86 11.00 -8.80
C LEU A 67 10.86 12.03 -8.22
N LYS A 68 10.49 13.32 -8.30
CA LYS A 68 11.34 14.42 -7.82
C LYS A 68 11.07 14.76 -6.36
N VAL A 69 12.11 15.22 -5.66
CA VAL A 69 11.97 15.86 -4.34
C VAL A 69 11.01 17.05 -4.45
N GLY A 70 10.12 17.19 -3.45
CA GLY A 70 9.02 18.17 -3.42
C GLY A 70 7.74 17.72 -4.13
N ALA A 71 7.74 16.57 -4.82
CA ALA A 71 6.53 16.07 -5.47
C ALA A 71 5.48 15.63 -4.44
N ALA A 72 4.24 16.07 -4.63
CA ALA A 72 3.10 15.61 -3.84
C ALA A 72 2.61 14.24 -4.34
N LEU A 73 2.41 13.30 -3.42
CA LEU A 73 1.95 11.94 -3.69
C LEU A 73 0.67 11.62 -2.92
N ARG A 74 -0.21 10.83 -3.54
CA ARG A 74 -1.33 10.15 -2.88
C ARG A 74 -1.15 8.65 -3.01
N LEU A 75 -0.85 7.99 -1.91
CA LEU A 75 -0.54 6.58 -1.86
C LEU A 75 -1.73 5.77 -1.32
N SER A 76 -1.95 4.60 -1.90
CA SER A 76 -2.92 3.61 -1.41
C SER A 76 -2.16 2.51 -0.68
N VAL A 77 -1.90 2.74 0.60
CA VAL A 77 -1.06 1.89 1.43
C VAL A 77 -1.90 0.76 2.02
N PRO A 78 -1.50 -0.52 1.86
CA PRO A 78 -2.09 -1.62 2.63
C PRO A 78 -1.94 -1.33 4.12
N CYS A 79 -3.04 -1.24 4.87
CA CYS A 79 -3.00 -0.98 6.30
C CYS A 79 -4.04 -1.82 7.05
N ALA A 80 -3.69 -2.26 8.24
CA ALA A 80 -4.56 -3.05 9.09
C ALA A 80 -5.65 -2.14 9.71
N ALA A 81 -6.92 -2.58 9.69
CA ALA A 81 -8.00 -1.83 10.35
C ALA A 81 -7.84 -1.83 11.88
N PRO A 82 -8.40 -0.86 12.63
CA PRO A 82 -8.41 -0.92 14.10
C PRO A 82 -9.07 -2.23 14.58
N GLY A 83 -8.36 -2.98 15.43
CA GLY A 83 -8.82 -4.30 15.91
C GLY A 83 -8.35 -5.50 15.07
N ALA A 84 -7.56 -5.27 14.01
CA ALA A 84 -6.87 -6.32 13.28
C ALA A 84 -5.85 -7.03 14.19
N SER A 85 -5.82 -8.37 14.13
CA SER A 85 -4.85 -9.20 14.84
C SER A 85 -4.44 -10.38 13.95
N GLY A 86 -3.31 -11.03 14.24
CA GLY A 86 -2.82 -12.14 13.43
C GLY A 86 -2.47 -11.73 12.00
N SER A 87 -2.92 -12.50 11.02
CA SER A 87 -2.64 -12.27 9.60
C SER A 87 -3.16 -10.92 9.09
N ASP A 88 -4.14 -10.27 9.73
CA ASP A 88 -4.59 -8.93 9.32
C ASP A 88 -3.54 -7.83 9.58
N VAL A 89 -2.58 -8.08 10.48
CA VAL A 89 -1.45 -7.21 10.82
C VAL A 89 -0.18 -7.60 10.04
N GLU A 90 -0.05 -8.87 9.65
CA GLU A 90 1.13 -9.37 8.91
C GLU A 90 1.32 -8.77 7.50
N HIS A 91 0.29 -8.12 6.95
CA HIS A 91 0.22 -7.80 5.52
C HIS A 91 -0.01 -6.32 5.18
N GLY A 92 -0.11 -5.46 6.19
CA GLY A 92 -0.23 -4.02 6.02
C GLY A 92 0.44 -3.29 7.18
N VAL A 93 0.82 -2.03 6.98
CA VAL A 93 1.32 -1.23 8.11
C VAL A 93 0.22 -1.05 9.14
N ASP A 94 0.57 -1.10 10.43
CA ASP A 94 -0.38 -0.77 11.49
C ASP A 94 -0.92 0.65 11.25
N LYS A 95 -2.25 0.79 11.21
CA LYS A 95 -2.88 2.08 10.92
C LYS A 95 -2.49 3.11 11.98
N ALA A 96 -2.45 2.74 13.26
CA ALA A 96 -2.15 3.69 14.32
C ALA A 96 -0.69 4.17 14.23
N ALA A 97 0.24 3.27 13.91
CA ALA A 97 1.62 3.61 13.63
C ALA A 97 1.76 4.46 12.37
N LEU A 98 1.05 4.14 11.28
CA LEU A 98 1.02 4.95 10.06
C LEU A 98 0.51 6.37 10.32
N GLN A 99 -0.54 6.52 11.16
CA GLN A 99 -1.07 7.83 11.55
C GLN A 99 -0.11 8.64 12.44
N ARG A 100 0.81 7.99 13.14
CA ARG A 100 1.85 8.65 13.96
C ARG A 100 3.16 8.89 13.21
N SER A 101 3.35 8.24 12.06
CA SER A 101 4.52 8.38 11.21
C SER A 101 4.60 9.79 10.61
N SER A 102 5.77 10.43 10.70
CA SER A 102 6.11 11.69 10.02
C SER A 102 6.70 11.49 8.61
N TYR A 103 7.29 10.32 8.35
CA TYR A 103 7.92 9.85 7.14
C TYR A 103 7.54 8.40 6.78
N GLY A 104 7.69 8.06 5.51
CA GLY A 104 7.54 6.70 5.01
C GLY A 104 8.52 6.41 3.90
N ARG A 105 8.77 5.13 3.64
CA ARG A 105 9.51 4.69 2.47
C ARG A 105 8.57 3.98 1.52
N ALA A 106 8.45 4.53 0.32
CA ALA A 106 7.58 4.00 -0.72
C ALA A 106 8.43 3.37 -1.83
N PHE A 107 8.03 2.17 -2.24
CA PHE A 107 8.67 1.39 -3.28
C PHE A 107 7.70 1.25 -4.45
N PHE A 108 8.19 1.52 -5.65
CA PHE A 108 7.39 1.54 -6.86
C PHE A 108 7.96 0.60 -7.93
N ASP A 109 7.07 0.03 -8.75
CA ASP A 109 7.46 -0.64 -9.99
C ASP A 109 7.79 0.37 -11.11
N GLU A 110 8.21 -0.13 -12.28
CA GLU A 110 8.58 0.69 -13.45
C GLU A 110 7.46 1.62 -13.95
N ARG A 111 6.22 1.34 -13.57
CA ARG A 111 5.00 2.08 -13.93
C ARG A 111 4.57 3.06 -12.83
N LEU A 112 5.40 3.27 -11.80
CA LEU A 112 5.08 4.10 -10.64
C LEU A 112 3.90 3.60 -9.81
N LYS A 113 3.63 2.29 -9.83
CA LYS A 113 2.64 1.68 -8.93
C LYS A 113 3.31 1.31 -7.61
N LEU A 114 2.69 1.68 -6.49
CA LEU A 114 3.17 1.31 -5.16
C LEU A 114 3.12 -0.22 -4.98
N ILE A 115 4.28 -0.82 -4.72
CA ILE A 115 4.43 -2.27 -4.50
C ILE A 115 4.79 -2.63 -3.05
N ALA A 116 5.41 -1.70 -2.31
CA ALA A 116 5.65 -1.85 -0.88
C ALA A 116 5.68 -0.47 -0.19
N TYR A 117 5.45 -0.47 1.12
CA TYR A 117 5.52 0.72 1.95
C TYR A 117 6.01 0.37 3.35
N ASP A 118 7.00 1.12 3.83
CA ASP A 118 7.48 1.04 5.21
C ASP A 118 7.18 2.32 5.98
N LEU A 119 6.90 2.14 7.27
CA LEU A 119 7.01 3.21 8.23
C LEU A 119 8.48 3.62 8.33
N PHE A 120 8.75 4.91 8.21
CA PHE A 120 10.11 5.44 8.23
C PHE A 120 10.24 6.49 9.34
N ASP A 121 9.62 6.25 10.49
CA ASP A 121 9.81 7.00 11.73
C ASP A 121 9.77 6.06 12.91
N LEU A 122 10.81 5.27 13.06
CA LEU A 122 10.99 4.56 14.31
C LEU A 122 12.48 4.69 14.62
N ASN A 123 12.76 5.32 15.76
CA ASN A 123 14.05 5.20 16.45
C ASN A 123 14.57 3.77 16.36
#